data_AF-A0A0N4WM45-F1
#
_entry.id   AF-A0A0N4WM45-F1
#
_cell.length_a   1.000
_cell.length_b   1.000
_cell.length_c   1.000
_cell.angle_alpha   90.00
_cell.angle_beta   90.00
_cell.angle_gamma   90.00
#
_symmetry.space_group_name_H-M   'P 1'
#
loop_
_entity.id
_entity.type
_entity.pdbx_description
1 polymer ?
#
loop_
_entity_poly.entity_id
_entity_poly.type
_entity_poly.pdbx_seq_one_letter_code
_entity_poly.pdbx_strand_id
1 'polypeptide(L)'
;MLTTHLPFLMGPTMLNLKIDPLIQTSAVTGLGLLFAQTGHTNVVNKLLNEIGKSLRADEEPSPELSAYKLSAGFAIGLICLGLGDEIAAARPPFKQPLPSIPDRLLVLMLGGPRNQCVFIHPQLITCPDVNTAAPAPPQENRSNHVREGPNVNVHMTAHPATIALGLMYMRTGNTAIARELELPATISMLEEIRPDVIFVRVLARSLVLWDMMQPTCEWIDKQIPDIIHEYAQTVLKFPSTVEVDITDEELAYWDEVVDRETIAEVYLYAMTGACFAMALKYSGTIGETQERVLKILV
;
A
#
# COMPACT_ATOMS: atom_id res chain seq x y z
N MET A 1 25.33 14.59 2.13
CA MET A 1 24.71 15.21 0.94
C MET A 1 23.20 14.99 0.96
N LEU A 2 22.66 13.76 0.94
CA LEU A 2 21.19 13.55 0.98
C LEU A 2 20.52 14.00 2.29
N THR A 3 21.21 13.88 3.43
CA THR A 3 20.67 14.21 4.76
C THR A 3 20.30 15.68 4.92
N THR A 4 20.93 16.61 4.19
CA THR A 4 20.59 18.05 4.24
C THR A 4 19.30 18.37 3.50
N HIS A 5 18.86 17.47 2.62
CA HIS A 5 17.60 17.61 1.88
C HIS A 5 16.43 16.90 2.55
N LEU A 6 16.68 16.18 3.67
CA LEU A 6 15.69 15.36 4.37
C LEU A 6 15.56 15.80 5.83
N PRO A 7 14.59 16.69 6.15
CA PRO A 7 14.44 17.26 7.49
C PRO A 7 14.30 16.21 8.61
N PHE A 8 13.68 15.05 8.34
CA PHE A 8 13.49 13.99 9.33
C PHE A 8 14.77 13.22 9.69
N LEU A 9 15.83 13.34 8.88
CA LEU A 9 17.16 12.80 9.20
C LEU A 9 18.01 13.83 9.93
N MET A 10 17.68 15.11 9.81
CA MET A 10 18.35 16.19 10.54
C MET A 10 17.91 16.16 12.00
N GLY A 11 18.86 16.33 12.92
CA GLY A 11 18.53 16.53 14.32
C GLY A 11 17.74 17.84 14.53
N PRO A 12 17.13 18.05 15.71
CA PRO A 12 16.39 19.27 16.01
C PRO A 12 17.30 20.48 15.83
N THR A 13 17.07 21.24 14.77
CA THR A 13 17.87 22.41 14.39
C THR A 13 16.93 23.59 14.24
N MET A 14 17.35 24.77 14.74
CA MET A 14 16.57 26.03 14.68
C MET A 14 16.47 26.62 13.25
N LEU A 15 17.06 25.96 12.26
CA LEU A 15 17.05 26.40 10.87
C LEU A 15 15.79 25.88 10.18
N ASN A 16 14.87 26.78 9.86
CA ASN A 16 13.69 26.46 9.05
C ASN A 16 14.08 26.47 7.56
N LEU A 17 14.56 25.33 7.07
CA LEU A 17 14.92 25.14 5.66
C LEU A 17 13.67 24.78 4.85
N LYS A 18 13.17 25.73 4.06
CA LYS A 18 12.17 25.45 3.03
C LYS A 18 12.86 24.79 1.84
N ILE A 19 12.70 23.48 1.72
CA ILE A 19 13.22 22.69 0.60
C ILE A 19 12.06 22.31 -0.31
N ASP A 20 12.24 22.48 -1.62
CA ASP A 20 11.26 22.09 -2.63
C ASP A 20 10.83 20.61 -2.48
N PRO A 21 9.52 20.31 -2.40
CA PRO A 21 9.00 18.94 -2.32
C PRO A 21 9.53 17.98 -3.39
N LEU A 22 9.82 18.47 -4.60
CA LEU A 22 10.37 17.63 -5.69
C LEU A 22 11.81 17.19 -5.39
N ILE A 23 12.62 18.10 -4.83
CA ILE A 23 13.98 17.79 -4.39
C ILE A 23 13.92 16.80 -3.22
N GLN A 24 12.99 17.00 -2.28
CA GLN A 24 12.80 16.07 -1.17
C GLN A 24 12.40 14.68 -1.66
N THR A 25 11.47 14.60 -2.62
CA THR A 25 11.02 13.33 -3.23
C THR A 25 12.20 12.59 -3.88
N SER A 26 13.01 13.30 -4.67
CA SER A 26 14.22 12.73 -5.28
C SER A 26 15.24 12.26 -4.23
N ALA A 27 15.40 13.03 -3.15
CA ALA A 27 16.29 12.68 -2.05
C ALA A 27 15.81 11.45 -1.27
N VAL A 28 14.50 11.27 -1.08
CA VAL A 28 13.91 10.07 -0.45
C VAL A 28 14.11 8.84 -1.31
N THR A 29 13.87 8.93 -2.63
CA THR A 29 14.17 7.82 -3.56
C THR A 29 15.66 7.46 -3.52
N GLY A 30 16.54 8.46 -3.53
CA GLY A 30 18.00 8.27 -3.41
C GLY A 30 18.41 7.64 -2.08
N LEU A 31 17.72 7.95 -0.98
CA LEU A 31 17.93 7.29 0.31
C LEU A 31 17.55 5.81 0.25
N GLY A 32 16.44 5.48 -0.39
CA GLY A 32 16.01 4.09 -0.62
C GLY A 32 17.03 3.28 -1.41
N LEU A 33 17.59 3.87 -2.47
CA LEU A 33 18.66 3.25 -3.27
C LEU A 33 19.96 3.07 -2.48
N LEU A 34 20.34 4.08 -1.69
CA LEU A 34 21.56 4.03 -0.89
C LEU A 34 21.54 2.90 0.15
N PHE A 35 20.37 2.67 0.75
CA PHE A 35 20.16 1.65 1.77
C PHE A 35 19.45 0.40 1.22
N ALA A 36 19.44 0.21 -0.11
CA ALA A 36 18.77 -0.91 -0.75
C ALA A 36 19.27 -2.24 -0.17
N GLN A 37 18.34 -3.11 0.23
CA GLN A 37 18.59 -4.44 0.81
C GLN A 37 19.46 -4.43 2.09
N THR A 38 19.57 -3.30 2.79
CA THR A 38 20.34 -3.24 4.05
C THR A 38 19.53 -3.64 5.28
N GLY A 39 18.19 -3.62 5.21
CA GLY A 39 17.31 -3.93 6.33
C GLY A 39 17.41 -2.93 7.49
N HIS A 40 17.88 -1.70 7.26
CA HIS A 40 18.13 -0.73 8.34
C HIS A 40 16.83 -0.15 8.92
N THR A 41 16.27 -0.84 9.92
CA THR A 41 14.96 -0.56 10.53
C THR A 41 14.81 0.85 11.09
N ASN A 42 15.89 1.48 11.58
CA ASN A 42 15.84 2.86 12.08
C ASN A 42 15.46 3.87 10.99
N VAL A 43 15.97 3.69 9.76
CA VAL A 43 15.63 4.56 8.63
C VAL A 43 14.22 4.27 8.16
N VAL A 44 13.85 2.99 8.09
CA VAL A 44 12.48 2.55 7.75
C VAL A 44 11.46 3.14 8.72
N ASN A 45 11.72 3.10 10.02
CA ASN A 45 10.84 3.67 11.05
C ASN A 45 10.62 5.17 10.86
N LYS A 46 11.66 5.91 10.43
CA LYS A 46 11.54 7.33 10.11
C LYS A 46 10.71 7.54 8.83
N LEU A 47 10.95 6.76 7.78
CA LEU A 47 10.17 6.83 6.53
C LEU A 47 8.70 6.46 6.73
N LEU A 48 8.39 5.48 7.59
CA LEU A 48 7.02 5.14 7.96
C LEU A 48 6.30 6.32 8.60
N ASN A 49 7.00 7.06 9.46
CA ASN A 49 6.45 8.26 10.05
C ASN A 49 6.18 9.33 8.99
N GLU A 50 7.04 9.46 7.96
CA GLU A 50 6.84 10.40 6.86
C GLU A 50 5.67 10.04 5.93
N ILE A 51 5.35 8.75 5.75
CA ILE A 51 4.15 8.33 5.00
C ILE A 51 2.89 8.71 5.78
N GLY A 52 2.89 8.42 7.07
CA GLY A 52 1.73 8.61 7.95
C GLY A 52 1.56 10.01 8.53
N LYS A 53 2.53 10.94 8.32
CA LYS A 53 2.44 12.31 8.84
C LYS A 53 1.27 13.07 8.18
N SER A 54 0.61 13.87 9.01
CA SER A 54 -0.34 14.89 8.58
C SER A 54 0.38 16.13 8.06
N LEU A 55 -0.30 16.92 7.23
CA LEU A 55 0.20 18.25 6.85
C LEU A 55 0.33 19.11 8.11
N ARG A 56 1.41 19.88 8.19
CA ARG A 56 1.61 20.86 9.26
C ARG A 56 0.78 22.12 9.02
N ALA A 57 0.55 22.90 10.08
CA ALA A 57 -0.09 24.22 10.05
C ALA A 57 0.46 25.16 8.95
N ASP A 58 1.78 25.10 8.71
CA ASP A 58 2.50 25.99 7.80
C ASP A 58 2.68 25.42 6.38
N GLU A 59 2.21 24.19 6.11
CA GLU A 59 2.36 23.51 4.83
C GLU A 59 1.08 23.66 3.99
N GLU A 60 1.24 24.16 2.76
CA GLU A 60 0.16 24.22 1.78
C GLU A 60 -0.07 22.83 1.15
N PRO A 61 -1.33 22.44 0.88
CA PRO A 61 -1.61 21.19 0.20
C PRO A 61 -1.10 21.26 -1.24
N SER A 62 -0.21 20.33 -1.58
CA SER A 62 0.39 20.26 -2.91
C SER A 62 0.28 18.84 -3.47
N PRO A 63 0.09 18.67 -4.79
CA PRO A 63 0.03 17.34 -5.42
C PRO A 63 1.35 16.57 -5.25
N GLU A 64 2.47 17.26 -5.09
CA GLU A 64 3.79 16.68 -4.85
C GLU A 64 3.86 15.92 -3.52
N LEU A 65 2.98 16.20 -2.56
CA LEU A 65 2.93 15.45 -1.30
C LEU A 65 2.59 13.97 -1.52
N SER A 66 1.69 13.66 -2.46
CA SER A 66 1.37 12.28 -2.82
C SER A 66 2.58 11.58 -3.44
N ALA A 67 3.31 12.29 -4.31
CA ALA A 67 4.53 11.78 -4.92
C ALA A 67 5.65 11.54 -3.88
N TYR A 68 5.78 12.45 -2.90
CA TYR A 68 6.70 12.31 -1.78
C TYR A 68 6.39 11.07 -0.94
N LYS A 69 5.12 10.88 -0.54
CA LYS A 69 4.69 9.71 0.24
C LYS A 69 4.89 8.41 -0.54
N LEU A 70 4.58 8.42 -1.85
CA LEU A 70 4.85 7.31 -2.75
C LEU A 70 6.34 6.96 -2.80
N SER A 71 7.21 7.96 -3.00
CA SER A 71 8.66 7.78 -2.97
C SER A 71 9.14 7.21 -1.63
N ALA A 72 8.57 7.65 -0.51
CA ALA A 72 8.88 7.09 0.82
C ALA A 72 8.48 5.60 0.93
N GLY A 73 7.30 5.22 0.43
CA GLY A 73 6.87 3.82 0.37
C GLY A 73 7.80 2.96 -0.48
N PHE A 74 8.16 3.45 -1.67
CA PHE A 74 9.12 2.79 -2.54
C PHE A 74 10.51 2.66 -1.90
N ALA A 75 10.99 3.71 -1.23
CA ALA A 75 12.26 3.69 -0.50
C ALA A 75 12.26 2.66 0.64
N ILE A 76 11.16 2.54 1.40
CA ILE A 76 11.01 1.47 2.41
C ILE A 76 11.09 0.09 1.74
N GLY A 77 10.35 -0.08 0.65
CA GLY A 77 10.36 -1.33 -0.13
C GLY A 77 11.75 -1.73 -0.61
N LEU A 78 12.55 -0.77 -1.09
CA LEU A 78 13.94 -1.00 -1.50
C LEU A 78 14.85 -1.35 -0.33
N ILE A 79 14.72 -0.66 0.81
CA ILE A 79 15.55 -0.91 1.99
C ILE A 79 15.29 -2.30 2.56
N CYS A 80 14.03 -2.72 2.57
CA CYS A 80 13.56 -3.99 3.11
C CYS A 80 13.41 -5.09 2.04
N LEU A 81 13.94 -4.90 0.83
CA LEU A 81 13.66 -5.74 -0.33
C LEU A 81 13.91 -7.24 -0.05
N GLY A 82 12.84 -8.04 -0.02
CA GLY A 82 12.89 -9.48 0.25
C GLY A 82 13.28 -9.87 1.70
N LEU A 83 13.40 -8.91 2.62
CA LEU A 83 13.79 -9.13 4.02
C LEU A 83 12.59 -9.13 4.98
N GLY A 84 11.36 -9.24 4.46
CA GLY A 84 10.13 -9.11 5.23
C GLY A 84 10.03 -10.05 6.43
N ASP A 85 10.35 -11.33 6.24
CA ASP A 85 10.29 -12.35 7.30
C ASP A 85 11.36 -12.12 8.38
N GLU A 86 12.58 -11.73 7.99
CA GLU A 86 13.67 -11.44 8.92
C GLU A 86 13.36 -10.21 9.79
N ILE A 87 12.83 -9.15 9.19
CA ILE A 87 12.47 -7.92 9.90
C ILE A 87 11.27 -8.14 10.82
N ALA A 88 10.31 -8.97 10.41
CA ALA A 88 9.18 -9.36 11.26
C ALA A 88 9.66 -10.21 12.46
N ALA A 89 10.62 -11.12 12.24
CA ALA A 89 11.18 -11.98 13.27
C ALA A 89 12.14 -11.23 14.23
N ALA A 90 12.81 -10.17 13.78
CA ALA A 90 13.75 -9.35 14.56
C ALA A 90 13.07 -8.50 15.67
N ARG A 91 11.83 -8.80 16.03
CA ARG A 91 11.09 -8.11 17.09
C ARG A 91 11.83 -8.28 18.43
N PRO A 92 12.15 -7.17 19.14
CA PRO A 92 12.80 -7.27 20.44
C PRO A 92 11.86 -8.03 21.41
N PRO A 93 12.35 -9.10 22.07
CA PRO A 93 11.48 -10.06 22.76
C PRO A 93 10.76 -9.49 23.99
N PHE A 94 11.21 -8.38 24.58
CA PHE A 94 10.59 -7.82 25.79
C PHE A 94 10.79 -6.29 25.90
N LYS A 95 9.66 -5.55 26.06
CA LYS A 95 9.46 -4.27 26.81
C LYS A 95 8.71 -3.13 26.11
N GLN A 96 8.45 -3.18 24.81
CA GLN A 96 7.64 -2.14 24.15
C GLN A 96 6.55 -2.75 23.28
N PRO A 97 5.26 -2.39 23.51
CA PRO A 97 4.13 -2.80 22.66
C PRO A 97 4.13 -2.02 21.34
N LEU A 98 5.27 -1.98 20.66
CA LEU A 98 5.39 -1.41 19.33
C LEU A 98 4.93 -2.47 18.32
N PRO A 99 3.98 -2.14 17.42
CA PRO A 99 3.63 -3.00 16.29
C PRO A 99 4.81 -3.15 15.35
N SER A 100 4.87 -4.29 14.66
CA SER A 100 5.94 -4.58 13.71
C SER A 100 5.87 -3.64 12.50
N ILE A 101 6.97 -3.50 11.76
CA ILE A 101 7.00 -2.71 10.52
C ILE A 101 5.89 -3.16 9.53
N PRO A 102 5.69 -4.47 9.27
CA PRO A 102 4.58 -4.96 8.48
C PRO A 102 3.20 -4.55 9.02
N ASP A 103 2.96 -4.72 10.33
CA ASP A 103 1.66 -4.35 10.94
C ASP A 103 1.37 -2.85 10.75
N ARG A 104 2.39 -2.00 10.90
CA ARG A 104 2.26 -0.56 10.70
C ARG A 104 1.92 -0.22 9.24
N LEU A 105 2.54 -0.91 8.28
CA LEU A 105 2.22 -0.76 6.86
C LEU A 105 0.80 -1.24 6.54
N LEU A 106 0.36 -2.35 7.16
CA LEU A 106 -1.01 -2.84 7.02
C LEU A 106 -2.03 -1.82 7.53
N VAL A 107 -1.80 -1.19 8.69
CA VAL A 107 -2.65 -0.11 9.20
C VAL A 107 -2.66 1.10 8.27
N LEU A 108 -1.50 1.46 7.67
CA LEU A 108 -1.43 2.52 6.66
C LEU A 108 -2.18 2.17 5.36
N MET A 109 -2.30 0.89 5.04
CA MET A 109 -2.99 0.38 3.84
C MET A 109 -4.49 0.24 4.03
N LEU A 110 -4.93 -0.38 5.12
CA LEU A 110 -6.35 -0.69 5.39
C LEU A 110 -7.06 0.47 6.08
N GLY A 111 -6.31 1.36 6.72
CA GLY A 111 -6.87 2.37 7.61
C GLY A 111 -6.91 1.89 9.05
N GLY A 112 -6.84 2.85 9.97
CA GLY A 112 -6.81 2.61 11.40
C GLY A 112 -6.29 3.82 12.17
N PRO A 113 -6.20 3.71 13.50
CA PRO A 113 -5.81 4.84 14.34
C PRO A 113 -4.32 5.13 14.18
N ARG A 114 -3.99 6.42 13.96
CA ARG A 114 -2.62 6.86 13.65
C ARG A 114 -1.60 6.52 14.73
N ASN A 115 -2.03 6.52 16.00
CA ASN A 115 -1.17 6.21 17.15
C ASN A 115 -0.62 4.77 17.16
N GLN A 116 -1.19 3.87 16.35
CA GLN A 116 -0.70 2.51 16.20
C GLN A 116 0.37 2.39 15.10
N CYS A 117 0.54 3.37 14.21
CA CYS A 117 1.45 3.22 13.07
C CYS A 117 2.40 4.38 12.82
N VAL A 118 2.16 5.57 13.37
CA VAL A 118 2.94 6.79 13.10
C VAL A 118 3.36 7.44 14.43
N PHE A 119 4.61 7.87 14.54
CA PHE A 119 5.16 8.60 15.71
C PHE A 119 4.85 7.91 17.05
N ILE A 120 5.15 6.62 17.12
CA ILE A 120 4.80 5.81 18.29
C ILE A 120 5.65 6.24 19.48
N HIS A 121 5.07 7.04 20.38
CA HIS A 121 5.69 7.42 21.63
C HIS A 121 5.45 6.33 22.69
N PRO A 122 6.49 5.88 23.42
CA PRO A 122 6.36 4.87 24.47
C PRO A 122 5.30 5.18 25.54
N GLN A 123 5.00 6.46 25.77
CA GLN A 123 4.01 6.95 26.75
C GLN A 123 2.56 6.92 26.26
N LEU A 124 2.32 6.74 24.96
CA LEU A 124 0.97 6.69 24.36
C LEU A 124 0.37 5.28 24.35
N ILE A 125 1.17 4.24 24.65
CA ILE A 125 0.76 2.83 24.63
C ILE A 125 0.50 2.28 26.04
N THR A 126 0.85 3.04 27.08
CA THR A 126 0.43 2.73 28.45
C THR A 126 -1.07 2.95 28.57
N CYS A 127 -1.76 1.94 29.10
CA CYS A 127 -3.16 2.01 29.52
C CYS A 127 -3.40 3.32 30.29
N PRO A 128 -4.55 4.00 30.13
CA PRO A 128 -4.83 5.17 30.94
C PRO A 128 -5.00 4.68 32.38
N ASP A 129 -3.97 4.86 33.20
CA ASP A 129 -4.13 4.79 34.65
C ASP A 129 -5.16 5.87 35.02
N VAL A 130 -6.32 5.40 35.48
CA VAL A 130 -7.37 6.22 36.07
C VAL A 130 -6.72 7.01 37.21
N ASN A 131 -6.50 8.32 37.01
CA ASN A 131 -6.30 9.39 38.02
C ASN A 131 -5.09 10.34 37.86
N THR A 132 -4.37 10.36 36.75
CA THR A 132 -3.49 11.52 36.45
C THR A 132 -4.08 12.36 35.34
N ALA A 133 -4.33 13.65 35.62
CA ALA A 133 -4.74 14.63 34.63
C ALA A 133 -3.91 14.45 33.36
N ALA A 134 -4.56 14.03 32.28
CA ALA A 134 -3.89 13.78 31.01
C ALA A 134 -3.11 15.04 30.64
N PRO A 135 -1.77 14.99 30.47
CA PRO A 135 -1.10 16.07 29.79
C PRO A 135 -1.79 16.20 28.44
N ALA A 136 -2.23 17.42 28.09
CA ALA A 136 -2.90 17.68 26.83
C ALA A 136 -2.12 16.93 25.73
N PRO A 137 -2.79 16.13 24.88
CA PRO A 137 -2.09 15.46 23.80
C PRO A 137 -1.27 16.53 23.09
N PRO A 138 0.03 16.28 22.79
CA PRO A 138 0.86 17.26 22.12
C PRO A 138 0.04 17.80 20.96
N GLN A 139 -0.24 19.11 20.97
CA GLN A 139 -1.01 19.75 19.93
C GLN A 139 -0.24 19.51 18.64
N GLU A 140 -0.57 18.44 17.91
CA GLU A 140 -0.18 18.31 16.52
C GLU A 140 -0.65 19.60 15.87
N ASN A 141 0.27 20.41 15.36
CA ASN A 141 -0.03 21.63 14.64
C ASN A 141 -0.84 21.23 13.41
N ARG A 142 -2.16 21.11 13.58
CA ARG A 142 -3.10 20.69 12.55
C ARG A 142 -3.04 21.70 11.42
N SER A 143 -3.00 21.21 10.19
CA SER A 143 -3.05 22.10 9.04
C SER A 143 -4.35 22.92 9.04
N ASN A 144 -4.25 24.19 8.66
CA ASN A 144 -5.43 25.04 8.45
C ASN A 144 -6.17 24.68 7.15
N HIS A 145 -5.49 23.99 6.23
CA HIS A 145 -5.99 23.66 4.90
C HIS A 145 -6.67 22.29 4.81
N VAL A 146 -6.17 21.30 5.56
CA VAL A 146 -6.64 19.90 5.52
C VAL A 146 -7.03 19.45 6.93
N ARG A 147 -8.30 19.14 7.11
CA ARG A 147 -8.81 18.59 8.36
C ARG A 147 -8.72 17.07 8.32
N GLU A 148 -7.66 16.52 8.90
CA GLU A 148 -7.53 15.07 9.10
C GLU A 148 -8.12 14.63 10.45
N GLY A 149 -8.70 13.43 10.47
CA GLY A 149 -9.20 12.78 11.69
C GLY A 149 -8.08 12.11 12.51
N PRO A 150 -8.44 11.38 13.59
CA PRO A 150 -7.50 10.59 14.37
C PRO A 150 -6.96 9.35 13.62
N ASN A 151 -7.64 8.95 12.56
CA ASN A 151 -7.26 7.83 11.71
C ASN A 151 -6.31 8.28 10.61
N VAL A 152 -5.55 7.32 10.06
CA VAL A 152 -4.70 7.57 8.90
C VAL A 152 -5.53 7.90 7.66
N ASN A 153 -5.01 8.80 6.83
CA ASN A 153 -5.65 9.17 5.57
C ASN A 153 -5.28 8.13 4.49
N VAL A 154 -6.11 7.09 4.38
CA VAL A 154 -5.92 5.95 3.47
C VAL A 154 -5.73 6.39 2.02
N HIS A 155 -6.39 7.47 1.58
CA HIS A 155 -6.25 7.99 0.22
C HIS A 155 -4.84 8.48 -0.12
N MET A 156 -4.00 8.79 0.88
CA MET A 156 -2.61 9.16 0.69
C MET A 156 -1.61 8.07 1.09
N THR A 157 -2.00 7.19 2.03
CA THR A 157 -1.08 6.21 2.63
C THR A 157 -1.19 4.81 2.02
N ALA A 158 -2.34 4.45 1.42
CA ALA A 158 -2.57 3.09 0.98
C ALA A 158 -1.66 2.66 -0.17
N HIS A 159 -1.56 3.49 -1.20
CA HIS A 159 -0.70 3.23 -2.35
C HIS A 159 0.78 3.05 -1.96
N PRO A 160 1.44 3.99 -1.22
CA PRO A 160 2.82 3.78 -0.76
C PRO A 160 2.99 2.58 0.15
N ALA A 161 2.05 2.33 1.07
CA ALA A 161 2.14 1.22 2.00
C ALA A 161 2.04 -0.14 1.29
N THR A 162 1.17 -0.24 0.28
CA THR A 162 0.99 -1.46 -0.52
C THR A 162 2.26 -1.80 -1.32
N ILE A 163 2.87 -0.81 -1.96
CA ILE A 163 4.15 -0.99 -2.68
C ILE A 163 5.27 -1.37 -1.72
N ALA A 164 5.35 -0.70 -0.56
CA ALA A 164 6.34 -1.02 0.46
C ALA A 164 6.21 -2.48 0.93
N LEU A 165 4.98 -2.95 1.22
CA LEU A 165 4.70 -4.34 1.60
C LEU A 165 5.07 -5.33 0.49
N GLY A 166 4.66 -5.06 -0.75
CA GLY A 166 4.94 -5.93 -1.89
C GLY A 166 6.44 -6.11 -2.14
N LEU A 167 7.22 -5.04 -2.05
CA LEU A 167 8.68 -5.09 -2.20
C LEU A 167 9.36 -5.71 -0.97
N MET A 168 8.91 -5.39 0.23
CA MET A 168 9.44 -5.95 1.48
C MET A 168 9.32 -7.47 1.52
N TYR A 169 8.21 -8.01 1.03
CA TYR A 169 7.94 -9.46 0.97
C TYR A 169 8.16 -10.07 -0.42
N MET A 170 8.83 -9.36 -1.32
CA MET A 170 9.05 -9.83 -2.69
C MET A 170 9.78 -11.19 -2.69
N ARG A 171 9.23 -12.17 -3.42
CA ARG A 171 9.75 -13.55 -3.53
C ARG A 171 9.90 -14.30 -2.20
N THR A 172 9.25 -13.87 -1.12
CA THR A 172 9.26 -14.60 0.15
C THR A 172 8.28 -15.77 0.14
N GLY A 173 7.24 -15.73 -0.70
CA GLY A 173 6.17 -16.72 -0.68
C GLY A 173 5.29 -16.67 0.58
N ASN A 174 5.37 -15.60 1.38
CA ASN A 174 4.61 -15.46 2.61
C ASN A 174 3.11 -15.33 2.32
N THR A 175 2.35 -16.39 2.59
CA THR A 175 0.90 -16.47 2.31
C THR A 175 0.06 -15.61 3.25
N ALA A 176 0.54 -15.31 4.46
CA ALA A 176 -0.19 -14.47 5.40
C ALA A 176 -0.28 -13.03 4.87
N ILE A 177 0.86 -12.46 4.45
CA ILE A 177 0.88 -11.11 3.86
C ILE A 177 0.18 -11.10 2.49
N ALA A 178 0.32 -12.15 1.70
CA ALA A 178 -0.38 -12.25 0.42
C ALA A 178 -1.91 -12.22 0.58
N ARG A 179 -2.44 -12.75 1.70
CA ARG A 179 -3.86 -12.69 2.06
C ARG A 179 -4.30 -11.28 2.45
N GLU A 180 -3.47 -10.56 3.19
CA GLU A 180 -3.76 -9.15 3.54
C GLU A 180 -3.74 -8.21 2.31
N LEU A 181 -2.96 -8.56 1.29
CA LEU A 181 -2.89 -7.84 0.01
C LEU A 181 -4.01 -8.24 -0.98
N GLU A 182 -4.78 -9.28 -0.67
CA GLU A 182 -5.89 -9.74 -1.50
C GLU A 182 -6.99 -8.67 -1.59
N LEU A 183 -7.72 -8.68 -2.70
CA LEU A 183 -8.88 -7.82 -2.87
C LEU A 183 -10.04 -8.36 -2.03
N PRO A 184 -10.79 -7.51 -1.30
CA PRO A 184 -11.96 -7.93 -0.56
C PRO A 184 -13.00 -8.61 -1.46
N ALA A 185 -13.70 -9.60 -0.91
CA ALA A 185 -14.77 -10.32 -1.63
C ALA A 185 -16.14 -9.62 -1.58
N THR A 186 -16.24 -8.46 -0.92
CA THR A 186 -17.49 -7.72 -0.73
C THR A 186 -17.45 -6.40 -1.50
N ILE A 187 -18.50 -6.12 -2.28
CA ILE A 187 -18.62 -4.92 -3.12
C ILE A 187 -18.47 -3.64 -2.29
N SER A 188 -19.14 -3.54 -1.14
CA SER A 188 -19.04 -2.35 -0.28
C SER A 188 -17.62 -2.06 0.20
N MET A 189 -16.79 -3.09 0.39
CA MET A 189 -15.37 -2.89 0.74
C MET A 189 -14.54 -2.52 -0.50
N LEU A 190 -14.92 -2.97 -1.69
CA LEU A 190 -14.27 -2.60 -2.94
C LEU A 190 -14.57 -1.14 -3.32
N GLU A 191 -15.79 -0.66 -3.07
CA GLU A 191 -16.20 0.74 -3.25
C GLU A 191 -15.37 1.72 -2.40
N GLU A 192 -14.89 1.29 -1.24
CA GLU A 192 -14.02 2.10 -0.37
C GLU A 192 -12.57 2.20 -0.88
N ILE A 193 -12.16 1.29 -1.78
CA ILE A 193 -10.77 1.21 -2.27
C ILE A 193 -10.66 1.95 -3.60
N ARG A 194 -9.74 2.90 -3.65
CA ARG A 194 -9.43 3.61 -4.90
C ARG A 194 -8.90 2.65 -5.98
N PRO A 195 -9.25 2.82 -7.27
CA PRO A 195 -8.82 1.92 -8.34
C PRO A 195 -7.30 1.79 -8.50
N ASP A 196 -6.54 2.87 -8.27
CA ASP A 196 -5.08 2.83 -8.31
C ASP A 196 -4.47 1.94 -7.21
N VAL A 197 -5.16 1.83 -6.06
CA VAL A 197 -4.79 0.94 -4.95
C VAL A 197 -5.10 -0.52 -5.30
N ILE A 198 -6.20 -0.79 -6.01
CA ILE A 198 -6.55 -2.13 -6.50
C ILE A 198 -5.42 -2.68 -7.39
N PHE A 199 -4.96 -1.89 -8.36
CA PHE A 199 -3.85 -2.27 -9.23
C PHE A 199 -2.60 -2.63 -8.43
N VAL A 200 -2.18 -1.76 -7.49
CA VAL A 200 -0.96 -2.05 -6.72
C VAL A 200 -1.13 -3.19 -5.71
N ARG A 201 -2.35 -3.47 -5.24
CA ARG A 201 -2.63 -4.64 -4.38
C ARG A 201 -2.43 -5.94 -5.14
N VAL A 202 -3.02 -6.05 -6.33
CA VAL A 202 -2.84 -7.24 -7.19
C VAL A 202 -1.37 -7.39 -7.60
N LEU A 203 -0.71 -6.30 -7.96
CA LEU A 203 0.71 -6.29 -8.27
C LEU A 203 1.55 -6.74 -7.06
N ALA A 204 1.37 -6.13 -5.89
CA ALA A 204 2.12 -6.44 -4.68
C ALA A 204 1.92 -7.90 -4.26
N ARG A 205 0.69 -8.41 -4.26
CA ARG A 205 0.39 -9.83 -3.99
C ARG A 205 1.13 -10.75 -4.96
N SER A 206 1.14 -10.40 -6.24
CA SER A 206 1.86 -11.15 -7.27
C SER A 206 3.38 -11.13 -7.07
N LEU A 207 3.95 -10.00 -6.60
CA LEU A 207 5.38 -9.89 -6.26
C LEU A 207 5.75 -10.75 -5.04
N VAL A 208 4.86 -10.86 -4.05
CA VAL A 208 5.07 -11.72 -2.87
C VAL A 208 5.02 -13.19 -3.27
N LEU A 209 3.99 -13.60 -4.04
CA LEU A 209 3.80 -14.96 -4.55
C LEU A 209 4.46 -15.17 -5.93
N TRP A 210 5.64 -14.59 -6.11
CA TRP A 210 6.34 -14.53 -7.40
C TRP A 210 6.46 -15.88 -8.10
N ASP A 211 6.78 -16.94 -7.35
CA ASP A 211 7.02 -18.27 -7.91
C ASP A 211 5.73 -18.94 -8.41
N MET A 212 4.57 -18.60 -7.83
CA MET A 212 3.27 -19.19 -8.18
C MET A 212 2.67 -18.63 -9.47
N MET A 213 3.23 -17.54 -10.01
CA MET A 213 2.71 -16.92 -11.23
C MET A 213 2.90 -17.79 -12.47
N GLN A 214 1.84 -18.03 -13.23
CA GLN A 214 1.86 -18.84 -14.47
C GLN A 214 1.48 -17.97 -15.70
N PRO A 215 2.06 -18.23 -16.88
CA PRO A 215 1.73 -17.49 -18.10
C PRO A 215 0.45 -18.04 -18.73
N THR A 216 -0.68 -17.91 -18.03
CA THR A 216 -2.01 -18.41 -18.45
C THR A 216 -3.10 -17.38 -18.15
N CYS A 217 -4.15 -17.32 -18.98
CA CYS A 217 -5.31 -16.47 -18.72
C CYS A 217 -6.01 -16.85 -17.41
N GLU A 218 -6.13 -18.15 -17.15
CA GLU A 218 -6.71 -18.66 -15.89
C GLU A 218 -6.01 -18.12 -14.64
N TRP A 219 -4.71 -17.85 -14.71
CA TRP A 219 -3.98 -17.27 -13.59
C TRP A 219 -4.34 -15.79 -13.37
N ILE A 220 -4.54 -15.04 -14.46
CA ILE A 220 -4.98 -13.64 -14.43
C ILE A 220 -6.39 -13.56 -13.87
N ASP A 221 -7.29 -14.41 -14.36
CA ASP A 221 -8.69 -14.45 -13.93
C ASP A 221 -8.79 -14.74 -12.42
N LYS A 222 -7.93 -15.61 -11.88
CA LYS A 222 -7.85 -15.90 -10.44
C LYS A 222 -7.39 -14.72 -9.57
N GLN A 223 -6.88 -13.63 -10.13
CA GLN A 223 -6.52 -12.43 -9.35
C GLN A 223 -7.73 -11.52 -9.09
N ILE A 224 -8.84 -11.72 -9.81
CA ILE A 224 -10.05 -10.92 -9.72
C ILE A 224 -11.03 -11.67 -8.80
N PRO A 225 -11.67 -11.00 -7.82
CA PRO A 225 -12.66 -11.63 -6.96
C PRO A 225 -13.84 -12.23 -7.74
N ASP A 226 -14.33 -13.39 -7.31
CA ASP A 226 -15.43 -14.11 -7.97
C ASP A 226 -16.69 -13.23 -8.14
N ILE A 227 -16.99 -12.42 -7.12
CA ILE A 227 -18.14 -11.48 -7.14
C ILE A 227 -18.08 -10.47 -8.31
N ILE A 228 -16.87 -10.09 -8.72
CA ILE A 228 -16.63 -9.17 -9.84
C ILE A 228 -16.75 -9.91 -11.16
N HIS A 229 -16.32 -11.18 -11.23
CA HIS A 229 -16.51 -12.02 -12.43
C HIS A 229 -17.98 -12.25 -12.74
N GLU A 230 -18.77 -12.61 -11.73
CA GLU A 230 -20.23 -12.84 -11.86
C GLU A 230 -20.92 -11.61 -12.47
N TYR A 231 -20.56 -10.41 -12.00
CA TYR A 231 -21.14 -9.18 -12.51
C TYR A 231 -20.57 -8.75 -13.88
N ALA A 232 -19.26 -8.89 -14.09
CA ALA A 232 -18.60 -8.52 -15.34
C ALA A 232 -19.17 -9.31 -16.54
N GLN A 233 -19.53 -10.57 -16.33
CA GLN A 233 -20.15 -11.42 -17.34
C GLN A 233 -21.60 -11.02 -17.64
N THR A 234 -22.40 -10.85 -16.58
CA THR A 234 -23.84 -10.63 -16.71
C THR A 234 -24.19 -9.23 -17.20
N VAL A 235 -23.50 -8.21 -16.69
CA VAL A 235 -23.85 -6.80 -16.94
C VAL A 235 -22.97 -6.17 -18.02
N LEU A 236 -21.66 -6.45 -18.00
CA LEU A 236 -20.69 -5.81 -18.90
C LEU A 236 -20.37 -6.65 -20.15
N LYS A 237 -20.79 -7.93 -20.18
CA LYS A 237 -20.52 -8.88 -21.27
C LYS A 237 -19.03 -9.01 -21.60
N PHE A 238 -18.16 -8.87 -20.62
CA PHE A 238 -16.74 -9.13 -20.83
C PHE A 238 -16.54 -10.63 -21.13
N PRO A 239 -15.62 -10.99 -22.04
CA PRO A 239 -15.31 -12.39 -22.30
C PRO A 239 -14.67 -12.99 -21.05
N SER A 240 -15.38 -13.91 -20.40
CA SER A 240 -14.86 -14.71 -19.30
C SER A 240 -15.30 -16.15 -19.49
N THR A 241 -14.49 -17.08 -18.98
CA THR A 241 -14.66 -18.54 -19.20
C THR A 241 -15.67 -19.20 -18.25
N VAL A 242 -16.25 -18.45 -17.30
CA VAL A 242 -17.19 -18.96 -16.30
C VAL A 242 -18.60 -18.61 -16.79
N GLU A 243 -19.51 -19.59 -16.85
CA GLU A 243 -20.94 -19.36 -17.08
C GLU A 243 -21.64 -19.32 -15.72
N VAL A 244 -22.36 -18.23 -15.42
CA VAL A 244 -23.09 -18.06 -14.16
C VAL A 244 -24.57 -17.80 -14.45
N ASP A 245 -25.43 -18.69 -13.95
CA ASP A 245 -26.89 -18.54 -13.99
C ASP A 245 -27.34 -17.64 -12.83
N ILE A 246 -27.50 -16.34 -13.08
CA ILE A 246 -28.09 -15.39 -12.11
C ILE A 246 -29.59 -15.23 -12.40
N THR A 247 -30.41 -15.17 -11.35
CA THR A 247 -31.86 -14.97 -11.52
C THR A 247 -32.20 -13.53 -11.93
N ASP A 248 -33.30 -13.35 -12.66
CA ASP A 248 -33.75 -12.01 -13.11
C ASP A 248 -34.02 -11.04 -11.94
N GLU A 249 -34.41 -11.56 -10.76
CA GLU A 249 -34.65 -10.78 -9.55
C GLU A 249 -33.34 -10.26 -8.93
N GLU A 250 -32.29 -11.08 -8.93
CA GLU A 250 -30.96 -10.69 -8.49
C GLU A 250 -30.39 -9.63 -9.44
N LEU A 251 -30.48 -9.83 -10.75
CA LEU A 251 -29.98 -8.85 -11.72
C LEU A 251 -30.60 -7.44 -11.50
N ALA A 252 -31.90 -7.38 -11.19
CA ALA A 252 -32.59 -6.13 -10.90
C ALA A 252 -32.13 -5.46 -9.60
N TYR A 253 -31.88 -6.24 -8.54
CA TYR A 253 -31.33 -5.72 -7.27
C TYR A 253 -29.94 -5.12 -7.47
N TRP A 254 -29.11 -5.80 -8.25
CA TRP A 254 -27.74 -5.38 -8.49
C TRP A 254 -27.64 -4.14 -9.37
N ASP A 255 -28.54 -3.95 -10.34
CA ASP A 255 -28.60 -2.72 -11.15
C ASP A 255 -29.07 -1.51 -10.33
N GLU A 256 -29.86 -1.72 -9.27
CA GLU A 256 -30.31 -0.65 -8.37
C GLU A 256 -29.25 -0.27 -7.32
N VAL A 257 -28.55 -1.27 -6.77
CA VAL A 257 -27.66 -1.06 -5.61
C VAL A 257 -26.21 -0.83 -6.01
N VAL A 258 -25.76 -1.46 -7.10
CA VAL A 258 -24.34 -1.51 -7.42
C VAL A 258 -24.00 -0.64 -8.61
N ASP A 259 -23.04 0.25 -8.41
CA ASP A 259 -22.53 1.09 -9.47
C ASP A 259 -21.71 0.28 -10.49
N ARG A 260 -22.17 0.32 -11.75
CA ARG A 260 -21.51 -0.31 -12.89
C ARG A 260 -20.10 0.22 -13.12
N GLU A 261 -19.86 1.51 -12.86
CA GLU A 261 -18.55 2.13 -13.07
C GLU A 261 -17.53 1.53 -12.10
N THR A 262 -17.89 1.45 -10.81
CA THR A 262 -17.03 0.84 -9.78
C THR A 262 -16.63 -0.60 -10.14
N ILE A 263 -17.57 -1.43 -10.59
CA ILE A 263 -17.24 -2.82 -10.96
C ILE A 263 -16.32 -2.87 -12.18
N ALA A 264 -16.60 -2.06 -13.20
CA ALA A 264 -15.75 -1.98 -14.39
C ALA A 264 -14.32 -1.52 -14.01
N GLU A 265 -14.19 -0.54 -13.13
CA GLU A 265 -12.90 -0.07 -12.62
C GLU A 265 -12.17 -1.18 -11.87
N VAL A 266 -12.81 -1.85 -10.90
CA VAL A 266 -12.19 -2.95 -10.14
C VAL A 266 -11.67 -4.04 -11.09
N TYR A 267 -12.51 -4.48 -12.04
CA TYR A 267 -12.16 -5.51 -13.02
C TYR A 267 -10.94 -5.08 -13.87
N LEU A 268 -11.00 -3.89 -14.47
CA LEU A 268 -9.94 -3.40 -15.36
C LEU A 268 -8.62 -3.16 -14.63
N TYR A 269 -8.65 -2.55 -13.43
CA TYR A 269 -7.43 -2.30 -12.66
C TYR A 269 -6.83 -3.59 -12.09
N ALA A 270 -7.65 -4.55 -11.65
CA ALA A 270 -7.17 -5.85 -11.17
C ALA A 270 -6.54 -6.67 -12.32
N MET A 271 -7.23 -6.76 -13.46
CA MET A 271 -6.71 -7.41 -14.67
C MET A 271 -5.41 -6.76 -15.13
N THR A 272 -5.37 -5.43 -15.20
CA THR A 272 -4.17 -4.69 -15.61
C THR A 272 -3.01 -4.91 -14.63
N GLY A 273 -3.28 -4.98 -13.31
CA GLY A 273 -2.30 -5.29 -12.28
C GLY A 273 -1.69 -6.69 -12.44
N ALA A 274 -2.53 -7.69 -12.72
CA ALA A 274 -2.09 -9.05 -12.97
C ALA A 274 -1.26 -9.17 -14.27
N CYS A 275 -1.73 -8.54 -15.36
CA CYS A 275 -1.01 -8.45 -16.64
C CYS A 275 0.35 -7.77 -16.46
N PHE A 276 0.41 -6.66 -15.73
CA PHE A 276 1.65 -5.93 -15.46
C PHE A 276 2.63 -6.77 -14.64
N ALA A 277 2.15 -7.47 -13.61
CA ALA A 277 2.99 -8.40 -12.85
C ALA A 277 3.54 -9.52 -13.74
N MET A 278 2.70 -10.08 -14.61
CA MET A 278 3.12 -11.13 -15.55
C MET A 278 4.19 -10.61 -16.52
N ALA A 279 3.99 -9.41 -17.06
CA ALA A 279 4.97 -8.75 -17.91
C ALA A 279 6.31 -8.52 -17.17
N LEU A 280 6.28 -8.12 -15.90
CA LEU A 280 7.48 -8.00 -15.08
C LEU A 280 8.19 -9.33 -14.88
N LYS A 281 7.47 -10.41 -14.55
CA LYS A 281 8.07 -11.73 -14.32
C LYS A 281 8.74 -12.31 -15.55
N TYR A 282 8.09 -12.19 -16.70
CA TYR A 282 8.56 -12.76 -17.95
C TYR A 282 9.30 -11.75 -18.84
N SER A 283 9.61 -10.56 -18.31
CA SER A 283 10.43 -9.57 -18.99
C SER A 283 11.81 -10.17 -19.32
N GLY A 284 12.21 -10.08 -20.58
CA GLY A 284 13.49 -10.61 -21.06
C GLY A 284 13.56 -12.13 -21.19
N THR A 285 12.45 -12.87 -21.02
CA THR A 285 12.40 -14.29 -21.40
C THR A 285 12.38 -14.44 -22.92
N ILE A 286 13.04 -15.47 -23.44
CA ILE A 286 13.17 -15.76 -24.87
C ILE A 286 12.58 -17.15 -25.15
N GLY A 287 11.87 -17.30 -26.26
CA GLY A 287 11.35 -18.59 -26.74
C GLY A 287 9.83 -18.77 -26.53
N GLU A 288 9.37 -20.01 -26.38
CA GLU A 288 7.94 -20.34 -26.33
C GLU A 288 7.17 -19.64 -25.20
N THR A 289 7.82 -19.42 -24.05
CA THR A 289 7.20 -18.71 -22.92
C THR A 289 6.86 -17.26 -23.27
N GLN A 290 7.75 -16.60 -24.02
CA GLN A 290 7.52 -15.22 -24.48
C GLN A 290 6.33 -15.14 -25.43
N GLU A 291 6.24 -16.06 -26.39
CA GLU A 291 5.12 -16.11 -27.34
C GLU A 291 3.78 -16.35 -26.64
N ARG A 292 3.77 -17.23 -25.62
CA ARG A 292 2.56 -17.46 -24.82
C ARG A 292 2.12 -16.20 -24.07
N VAL A 293 3.05 -15.53 -23.39
CA VAL A 293 2.76 -14.28 -22.66
C VAL A 293 2.28 -13.19 -23.62
N LEU A 294 2.91 -13.06 -24.79
CA LEU A 294 2.53 -12.05 -25.77
C LEU A 294 1.12 -12.29 -26.35
N LYS A 295 0.72 -13.54 -26.56
CA LYS A 295 -0.66 -13.89 -26.97
C LYS A 295 -1.72 -13.60 -25.89
N ILE A 296 -1.32 -13.53 -24.62
CA ILE A 296 -2.22 -13.23 -23.51
C ILE A 296 -2.37 -11.72 -23.32
N LEU A 297 -1.29 -10.96 -23.53
CA LEU A 297 -1.24 -9.52 -23.27
C LEU A 297 -1.68 -8.64 -24.47
N VAL A 298 -1.75 -9.19 -25.69
CA VAL A 298 -2.06 -8.47 -26.95
C VAL A 298 -3.29 -9.07 -27.59
#